data_AF-A0AAV0L1X9-F1
#
_entry.id   AF-A0AAV0L1X9-F1
#
_cell.length_a   1.000
_cell.length_b   1.000
_cell.length_c   1.000
_cell.angle_alpha   90.00
_cell.angle_beta   90.00
_cell.angle_gamma   90.00
#
_symmetry.space_group_name_H-M   'P 1'
#
loop_
_entity.id
_entity.type
_entity.pdbx_description
1 polymer ?
#
loop_
_entity_poly.entity_id
_entity_poly.type
_entity_poly.pdbx_seq_one_letter_code
_entity_poly.pdbx_strand_id
1 'polypeptide(L)'
;MRHEKHYKYISSHDVAYWARSFDQDLERSCRDHYNKRYWGVGFGLGFRIVALGPSFRKLSIEPIVAAYKKTSTSSRLILLDYDGTMTPQASVDKSPSDEKLGISAEHGYFTR
;
A
#
# COMPACT_ATOMS: atom_id res chain seq x y z
N MET A 1 1.75 11.86 20.39
CA MET A 1 0.77 12.41 19.42
C MET A 1 -0.11 11.37 18.73
N ARG A 2 0.40 10.29 18.12
CA ARG A 2 -0.45 9.33 17.37
C ARG A 2 -1.35 8.46 18.26
N HIS A 3 -0.82 7.96 19.39
CA HIS A 3 -1.56 7.14 20.35
C HIS A 3 -2.72 7.89 21.01
N GLU A 4 -2.49 9.12 21.46
CA GLU A 4 -3.52 9.96 22.10
C GLU A 4 -4.67 10.30 21.13
N LYS A 5 -4.33 10.58 19.87
CA LYS A 5 -5.33 10.79 18.80
C LYS A 5 -6.16 9.54 18.54
N HIS A 6 -5.53 8.37 18.48
CA HIS A 6 -6.23 7.11 18.27
C HIS A 6 -7.11 6.75 19.48
N TYR A 7 -6.59 6.94 20.70
CA TYR A 7 -7.34 6.69 21.93
C TYR A 7 -8.57 7.59 22.01
N LYS A 8 -8.41 8.90 21.80
CA LYS A 8 -9.53 9.85 21.79
C LYS A 8 -10.57 9.49 20.73
N TYR A 9 -10.13 9.08 19.55
CA TYR A 9 -11.00 8.63 18.47
C TYR A 9 -11.77 7.34 18.85
N ILE A 10 -11.14 6.38 19.53
CA ILE A 10 -11.82 5.16 20.00
C ILE A 10 -12.82 5.49 21.11
N SER A 11 -12.41 6.30 22.09
CA SER A 11 -13.23 6.61 23.26
C SER A 11 -14.42 7.52 22.97
N SER A 12 -14.40 8.28 21.87
CA SER A 12 -15.44 9.27 21.54
C SER A 12 -16.58 8.76 20.65
N HIS A 13 -16.50 7.52 20.15
CA HIS A 13 -17.46 6.99 19.18
C HIS A 13 -18.15 5.72 19.67
N ASP A 14 -19.48 5.70 19.56
CA ASP A 14 -20.32 4.57 19.96
C ASP A 14 -20.43 3.51 18.85
N VAL A 15 -21.02 2.36 19.20
CA VAL A 15 -21.21 1.24 18.27
C VAL A 15 -22.01 1.64 17.03
N ALA A 16 -22.98 2.55 17.17
CA ALA A 16 -23.81 3.01 16.05
C ALA A 16 -23.00 3.85 15.06
N TYR A 17 -22.10 4.70 15.55
CA TYR A 17 -21.15 5.44 14.74
C TYR A 17 -20.23 4.50 13.98
N TRP A 18 -19.65 3.50 14.67
CA TRP A 18 -18.76 2.52 14.03
C TRP A 18 -19.46 1.72 12.95
N ALA A 19 -20.67 1.23 13.21
CA ALA A 19 -21.46 0.49 12.23
C ALA A 19 -21.73 1.33 10.97
N ARG A 20 -22.08 2.62 11.16
CA ARG A 20 -22.30 3.55 10.05
C ARG A 20 -21.02 3.86 9.28
N SER A 21 -19.90 4.08 9.97
CA SER A 21 -18.61 4.33 9.33
C SER A 21 -18.18 3.13 8.49
N PHE A 22 -18.33 1.92 9.05
CA PHE A 22 -18.03 0.69 8.34
C PHE A 22 -18.90 0.50 7.10
N ASP A 23 -20.21 0.71 7.21
CA ASP A 23 -21.15 0.60 6.09
C ASP A 23 -20.82 1.59 4.96
N GLN A 24 -20.50 2.85 5.30
CA GLN A 24 -20.07 3.85 4.32
C GLN A 24 -18.76 3.47 3.62
N ASP A 25 -17.79 2.95 4.38
CA ASP A 25 -16.52 2.53 3.81
C ASP A 25 -16.69 1.28 2.94
N LEU A 26 -17.62 0.39 3.30
CA LEU A 26 -18.02 -0.75 2.48
C LEU A 26 -18.66 -0.28 1.17
N GLU A 27 -19.62 0.65 1.23
CA GLU A 27 -20.27 1.23 0.06
C GLU A 27 -19.24 1.88 -0.88
N ARG A 28 -18.32 2.70 -0.34
CA ARG A 28 -17.24 3.33 -1.11
C ARG A 28 -16.31 2.30 -1.75
N SER A 29 -15.94 1.25 -1.01
CA SER A 29 -15.08 0.18 -1.51
C SER A 29 -15.74 -0.60 -2.66
N CYS A 30 -17.06 -0.74 -2.61
CA CYS A 30 -17.86 -1.42 -3.63
C CYS A 30 -18.24 -0.52 -4.82
N ARG A 31 -18.29 0.80 -4.64
CA ARG A 31 -18.78 1.77 -5.63
C ARG A 31 -18.07 1.68 -6.98
N ASP A 32 -16.76 1.47 -6.97
CA ASP A 32 -15.93 1.40 -8.19
C ASP A 32 -15.70 -0.03 -8.70
N HIS A 33 -16.36 -1.05 -8.14
CA HIS A 33 -16.10 -2.45 -8.49
C HIS A 33 -16.31 -2.72 -9.99
N TYR A 34 -17.32 -2.08 -10.59
CA TYR A 34 -17.63 -2.20 -12.02
C TYR A 34 -16.70 -1.40 -12.94
N ASN A 35 -15.94 -0.45 -12.38
CA ASN A 35 -14.99 0.37 -13.13
C ASN A 35 -13.57 -0.19 -13.10
N LYS A 36 -13.34 -1.32 -12.43
CA LYS A 36 -12.01 -1.96 -12.35
C LYS A 36 -11.92 -3.12 -13.32
N ARG A 37 -10.72 -3.31 -13.89
CA ARG A 37 -10.35 -4.48 -14.69
C ARG A 37 -9.55 -5.43 -13.81
N TYR A 38 -10.00 -6.68 -13.72
CA TYR A 38 -9.34 -7.71 -12.92
C TYR A 38 -8.40 -8.55 -13.78
N TRP A 39 -7.18 -8.76 -13.31
CA TRP A 39 -6.15 -9.57 -13.97
C TRP A 39 -5.68 -10.67 -13.04
N GLY A 40 -5.59 -11.90 -13.54
CA GLY A 40 -4.90 -12.99 -12.86
C GLY A 40 -3.41 -12.95 -13.17
N VAL A 41 -2.57 -13.02 -12.14
CA VAL A 41 -1.11 -13.00 -12.25
C VAL A 41 -0.52 -14.12 -11.41
N GLY A 42 0.46 -14.85 -11.93
CA GLY A 42 1.10 -15.98 -11.24
C GLY A 42 0.52 -17.34 -11.64
N PHE A 43 1.06 -18.41 -11.07
CA PHE A 43 0.72 -19.81 -11.37
C PHE A 43 0.67 -20.64 -10.09
N GLY A 44 -0.19 -21.66 -10.04
CA GLY A 44 -0.36 -22.54 -8.87
C GLY A 44 -0.74 -21.78 -7.60
N LEU A 45 -0.11 -22.14 -6.48
CA LEU A 45 -0.33 -21.49 -5.17
C LEU A 45 0.15 -20.03 -5.11
N GLY A 46 0.87 -19.56 -6.13
CA GLY A 46 1.33 -18.17 -6.26
C GLY A 46 0.41 -17.28 -7.09
N PHE A 47 -0.77 -17.76 -7.47
CA PHE A 47 -1.75 -16.96 -8.21
C PHE A 47 -2.32 -15.81 -7.36
N ARG A 48 -2.44 -14.63 -7.97
CA ARG A 48 -3.00 -13.41 -7.36
C ARG A 48 -3.96 -12.75 -8.34
N ILE A 49 -5.01 -12.13 -7.80
CA ILE A 49 -5.91 -11.27 -8.56
C ILE A 49 -5.54 -9.82 -8.28
N VAL A 50 -5.39 -9.02 -9.33
CA VAL A 50 -5.09 -7.58 -9.24
C VAL A 50 -6.25 -6.80 -9.85
N ALA A 51 -6.76 -5.82 -9.12
CA ALA A 51 -7.79 -4.89 -9.60
C ALA A 51 -7.12 -3.60 -10.10
N LEU A 52 -7.31 -3.29 -11.39
CA LEU A 52 -6.67 -2.16 -12.06
C LEU A 52 -7.73 -1.15 -12.49
N GLY A 53 -7.35 0.14 -12.55
CA GLY A 53 -8.23 1.17 -13.11
C GLY A 53 -8.56 0.91 -14.59
N PRO A 54 -9.66 1.47 -15.12
CA PRO A 54 -10.09 1.22 -16.50
C PRO A 54 -9.10 1.78 -17.53
N SER A 55 -8.42 2.87 -17.17
CA SER A 55 -7.37 3.53 -17.97
C SER A 55 -5.99 2.90 -17.80
N PHE A 56 -5.85 1.86 -16.97
CA PHE A 56 -4.56 1.21 -16.79
C PHE A 56 -4.13 0.54 -18.10
N ARG A 57 -2.92 0.87 -18.55
CA ARG A 57 -2.27 0.24 -19.69
C ARG A 57 -0.97 -0.39 -19.23
N LYS A 58 -0.86 -1.72 -19.37
CA LYS A 58 0.40 -2.41 -19.14
C LYS A 58 1.45 -1.81 -20.06
N LEU A 59 2.58 -1.42 -19.48
CA LEU A 59 3.71 -0.92 -20.22
C LEU A 59 4.30 -2.09 -21.04
N SER A 60 4.25 -1.99 -22.37
CA SER A 60 4.82 -2.99 -23.28
C SER A 60 6.22 -2.56 -23.71
N ILE A 61 7.09 -3.54 -23.96
CA ILE A 61 8.51 -3.31 -24.20
C ILE A 61 8.72 -2.59 -25.53
N GLU A 62 7.93 -2.94 -26.55
CA GLU A 62 8.13 -2.48 -27.92
C GLU A 62 7.96 -0.95 -28.04
N PRO A 63 6.89 -0.32 -27.53
CA PRO A 63 6.76 1.15 -27.50
C PRO A 63 7.83 1.84 -26.66
N ILE A 64 8.23 1.25 -25.52
CA ILE A 64 9.30 1.82 -24.69
C ILE A 64 10.60 1.87 -25.49
N VAL A 65 11.01 0.74 -26.08
CA VAL A 65 12.26 0.64 -26.83
C VAL A 65 12.25 1.58 -28.03
N ALA A 66 11.13 1.66 -28.74
CA ALA A 66 10.98 2.58 -29.86
C ALA A 66 11.11 4.06 -29.41
N ALA A 67 10.42 4.46 -28.34
CA ALA A 67 10.51 5.83 -27.80
C ALA A 67 11.91 6.16 -27.27
N TYR A 68 12.55 5.19 -26.59
CA TYR A 68 13.90 5.30 -26.05
C TYR A 68 14.95 5.46 -27.15
N LYS A 69 14.82 4.72 -28.25
CA LYS A 69 15.70 4.84 -29.43
C LYS A 69 15.44 6.15 -30.19
N LYS A 70 14.18 6.54 -30.37
CA LYS A 70 13.82 7.79 -31.08
C LYS A 70 14.40 9.04 -30.40
N THR A 71 14.55 9.00 -29.09
CA THR A 71 15.11 10.09 -28.29
C THR A 71 16.63 9.99 -28.10
N SER A 72 17.34 9.18 -28.91
CA SER A 72 18.78 8.96 -28.76
C SER A 72 19.64 10.22 -28.96
N THR A 73 19.12 11.22 -29.67
CA THR A 73 19.78 12.51 -29.93
C THR A 73 19.36 13.61 -28.94
N SER A 74 18.54 13.30 -27.93
CA SER A 74 18.03 14.25 -26.94
C SER A 74 18.24 13.73 -25.52
N SER A 75 18.19 14.63 -24.54
CA SER A 75 18.23 14.28 -23.12
C SER A 75 16.96 13.53 -22.70
N ARG A 76 17.10 12.54 -21.82
CA ARG A 76 16.01 11.67 -21.35
C ARG A 76 15.82 11.84 -19.84
N LEU A 77 14.58 12.00 -19.41
CA LEU A 77 14.18 11.97 -18.00
C LEU A 77 13.41 10.69 -17.73
N ILE A 78 13.92 9.87 -16.81
CA ILE A 78 13.28 8.62 -16.35
C ILE A 78 13.09 8.78 -14.85
N LEU A 79 11.84 8.80 -14.42
CA LEU A 79 11.48 8.92 -13.00
C LEU A 79 11.12 7.52 -12.48
N LEU A 80 11.86 7.07 -11.47
CA LEU A 80 11.65 5.78 -10.82
C LEU A 80 11.38 6.04 -9.35
N ASP A 81 10.27 5.53 -8.86
CA ASP A 81 10.02 5.47 -7.42
C ASP A 81 10.99 4.48 -6.76
N TYR A 82 11.23 4.65 -5.46
CA TYR A 82 12.17 3.81 -4.73
C TYR A 82 11.47 2.60 -4.12
N ASP A 83 10.58 2.83 -3.16
CA ASP A 83 9.95 1.80 -2.33
C ASP A 83 8.93 0.98 -3.11
N GLY A 84 9.16 -0.33 -3.24
CA GLY A 84 8.27 -1.23 -3.98
C GLY A 84 8.43 -1.18 -5.50
N THR A 85 9.29 -0.30 -6.02
CA THR A 85 9.66 -0.24 -7.46
C THR A 85 11.09 -0.74 -7.68
N MET A 86 12.08 -0.09 -7.05
CA MET A 86 13.49 -0.51 -7.15
C MET A 86 13.90 -1.45 -6.01
N THR A 87 13.16 -1.44 -4.90
CA THR A 87 13.37 -2.31 -3.72
C THR A 87 12.10 -3.10 -3.39
N PRO A 88 12.20 -4.41 -3.08
CA PRO A 88 11.02 -5.18 -2.64
C PRO A 88 10.48 -4.66 -1.30
N GLN A 89 9.16 -4.49 -1.17
CA GLN A 89 8.49 -3.98 0.06
C GLN A 89 8.79 -4.78 1.35
N ALA A 90 9.32 -5.99 1.23
CA ALA A 90 9.58 -6.90 2.35
C ALA A 90 11.05 -6.95 2.81
N SER A 91 11.94 -6.08 2.29
CA SER A 91 13.38 -6.13 2.64
C SER A 91 13.72 -5.52 4.00
N VAL A 92 12.75 -4.91 4.69
CA VAL A 92 12.97 -4.36 6.04
C VAL A 92 12.57 -5.43 7.04
N ASP A 93 13.56 -5.95 7.75
CA ASP A 93 13.34 -6.77 8.93
C ASP A 93 12.58 -5.94 9.97
N LYS A 94 11.31 -6.30 10.20
CA LYS A 94 10.42 -5.66 11.17
C LYS A 94 10.46 -6.38 12.51
N SER A 95 11.33 -7.37 12.69
CA SER A 95 11.50 -7.98 14.00
C SER A 95 11.89 -6.90 15.01
N PRO A 96 11.30 -6.92 16.22
CA PRO A 96 11.66 -5.96 17.25
C PRO A 96 13.14 -6.18 17.59
N SER A 97 13.98 -5.19 17.28
CA SER A 97 15.37 -5.20 17.72
C SER A 97 15.43 -4.96 19.23
N ASP A 98 16.34 -5.65 19.91
CA ASP A 98 16.50 -5.60 21.37
C ASP A 98 16.70 -4.17 21.92
N GLU A 99 17.16 -3.23 21.10
CA GLU A 99 17.23 -1.80 21.44
C GLU A 99 15.88 -1.19 21.85
N LYS A 100 14.76 -1.68 21.30
CA LYS A 100 13.42 -1.15 21.65
C LYS A 100 12.82 -1.74 22.92
N LEU A 101 13.42 -2.80 23.48
CA LEU A 101 13.01 -3.36 24.78
C LEU A 101 13.55 -2.51 25.94
N GLY A 102 14.71 -1.88 25.79
CA GLY A 102 15.31 -1.04 26.84
C GLY A 102 14.48 0.21 27.17
N ILE A 103 13.91 0.87 26.15
CA ILE A 103 13.10 2.09 26.32
C ILE A 103 11.73 1.86 26.98
N SER A 104 11.18 0.65 26.91
CA SER A 104 9.90 0.30 27.56
C SER A 104 10.08 -0.03 29.05
N ALA A 105 11.28 -0.46 29.46
CA ALA A 105 11.59 -0.78 30.86
C ALA A 105 11.80 0.48 31.71
N GLU A 106 12.38 1.56 31.16
CA GLU A 106 12.54 2.83 31.89
C GLU A 106 11.23 3.57 32.16
N HIS A 107 10.17 3.32 31.38
CA HIS A 107 8.89 4.03 31.50
C HIS A 107 7.80 3.25 32.25
N GLY A 108 8.16 2.15 32.94
CA GLY A 108 7.26 1.51 33.91
C GLY A 108 6.03 0.81 33.35
N TYR A 109 5.98 0.52 32.04
CA TYR A 109 4.90 -0.30 31.48
C TYR A 109 5.21 -1.79 31.72
N PHE A 110 4.91 -2.27 32.93
CA PHE A 110 4.76 -3.70 33.18
C PHE A 110 3.52 -4.19 32.43
N THR A 111 3.72 -5.06 31.44
CA THR A 111 2.62 -5.83 30.87
C THR A 111 2.32 -7.00 31.82
N ARG A 112 1.04 -7.15 32.17
CA ARG A 112 0.50 -8.39 32.72
C ARG A 112 -0.25 -9.11 31.61
#